data_AF-A0AAW1NNL9-F1
#
_entry.id   AF-A0AAW1NNL9-F1
#
_cell.length_a   1.000
_cell.length_b   1.000
_cell.length_c   1.000
_cell.angle_alpha   90.00
_cell.angle_beta   90.00
_cell.angle_gamma   90.00
#
_symmetry.space_group_name_H-M   'P 1'
#
loop_
_entity.id
_entity.type
_entity.pdbx_description
1 polymer ?
#
loop_
_entity_poly.entity_id
_entity_poly.type
_entity_poly.pdbx_seq_one_letter_code
_entity_poly.pdbx_strand_id
1 'polypeptide(L)'
;MARTRAASKAHTSTTVPSAKKRRRVHTQAQATDIATDTVVKAPKRRRRPKEPKPRVMKTPYDVEVAIEGDPDEPDQVDQQSNGKAIPKKKVGRGKQPVLTKQATEIADEVLDQLPAAARDRFVGCHVSIGGGIERAVVNAAAMGCRGFALDTRNKQRWEHPPLDPERAAAFRKACIDFQISPKHILPHGSYLINLASIDPEISQKSYKGFLEELQRCEQLGLQLYNFHPGSTAGLCTPKESLERIADCINRAHASTKGVTIVLENMAGAGNSVGHSFENLRHIIDHVDDKSRVGVCLDTCHLYAAGFDVSTEEGYRDTFQKYGDIVGWEYLKALHVNDSKGALSSKRDRHENIGRGLIGLGCFQRLMNDDRFVNIPLIMETPMQCSGPKLNYSASLRDGCVAFQETEKDAGECTDKRDVRLLYNMCGKK
;
A
#
# COMPACT_ATOMS: atom_id res chain seq x y z
N MET A 1 12.08 -63.95 -29.55
CA MET A 1 11.41 -65.16 -29.02
C MET A 1 10.25 -64.68 -28.15
N ALA A 2 8.95 -64.72 -28.49
CA ALA A 2 8.11 -65.61 -29.31
C ALA A 2 7.57 -66.87 -28.59
N ARG A 3 6.36 -66.75 -28.00
CA ARG A 3 5.25 -67.74 -27.76
C ARG A 3 4.26 -67.09 -26.75
N THR A 4 2.99 -66.74 -27.02
CA THR A 4 1.75 -67.51 -27.38
C THR A 4 1.39 -68.57 -26.34
N ARG A 5 0.18 -68.68 -25.75
CA ARG A 5 -1.24 -68.74 -26.25
C ARG A 5 -2.24 -68.36 -25.11
N ALA A 6 -3.40 -67.70 -25.37
CA ALA A 6 -4.78 -68.21 -25.61
C ALA A 6 -5.47 -69.00 -24.46
N ALA A 7 -6.81 -69.16 -24.31
CA ALA A 7 -8.02 -68.29 -24.47
C ALA A 7 -9.34 -69.14 -24.38
N SER A 8 -10.30 -68.80 -23.51
CA SER A 8 -11.76 -69.19 -23.58
C SER A 8 -12.52 -68.53 -22.41
N LYS A 9 -13.59 -67.72 -22.53
CA LYS A 9 -14.93 -67.84 -23.16
C LYS A 9 -15.90 -68.87 -22.53
N ALA A 10 -16.96 -68.35 -21.91
CA ALA A 10 -18.31 -68.93 -21.88
C ALA A 10 -19.36 -67.79 -21.81
N HIS A 11 -20.51 -67.97 -22.48
CA HIS A 11 -21.65 -67.04 -22.55
C HIS A 11 -22.92 -67.72 -22.01
N THR A 12 -23.86 -66.96 -21.44
CA THR A 12 -25.30 -67.27 -21.44
C THR A 12 -26.16 -65.99 -21.30
N SER A 13 -27.45 -66.10 -21.60
CA SER A 13 -28.46 -65.02 -21.70
C SER A 13 -29.73 -65.44 -20.89
N THR A 14 -30.88 -64.74 -20.77
CA THR A 14 -31.48 -63.74 -21.68
C THR A 14 -32.53 -62.85 -20.97
N THR A 15 -32.68 -61.60 -21.46
CA THR A 15 -33.91 -60.77 -21.50
C THR A 15 -34.79 -60.48 -20.25
N VAL A 16 -34.84 -59.17 -19.90
CA VAL A 16 -35.98 -58.24 -19.59
C VAL A 16 -37.36 -58.79 -19.14
N PRO A 17 -38.05 -58.09 -18.20
CA PRO A 17 -39.13 -57.19 -18.65
C PRO A 17 -39.23 -55.79 -17.98
N SER A 18 -40.11 -54.98 -18.57
CA SER A 18 -40.25 -53.51 -18.55
C SER A 18 -40.73 -52.78 -17.26
N ALA A 19 -40.18 -51.58 -17.05
CA ALA A 19 -40.77 -50.32 -16.55
C ALA A 19 -41.64 -50.23 -15.26
N LYS A 20 -41.28 -49.26 -14.38
CA LYS A 20 -42.09 -48.02 -14.17
C LYS A 20 -41.40 -46.91 -13.35
N LYS A 21 -41.69 -45.66 -13.78
CA LYS A 21 -41.70 -44.36 -13.05
C LYS A 21 -40.43 -43.88 -12.29
N ARG A 22 -39.67 -43.00 -12.97
CA ARG A 22 -38.86 -41.94 -12.32
C ARG A 22 -39.75 -40.97 -11.53
N ARG A 23 -39.38 -40.63 -10.29
CA ARG A 23 -39.90 -39.45 -9.57
C ARG A 23 -39.12 -38.20 -10.01
N ARG A 24 -39.80 -37.24 -10.65
CA ARG A 24 -39.37 -35.83 -10.72
C ARG A 24 -40.14 -35.07 -9.64
N VAL A 25 -39.44 -34.26 -8.85
CA VAL A 25 -40.08 -33.29 -7.96
C VAL A 25 -40.38 -32.04 -8.79
N HIS A 26 -41.67 -31.73 -8.95
CA HIS A 26 -42.16 -30.44 -9.43
C HIS A 26 -42.84 -29.76 -8.25
N THR A 27 -42.34 -28.60 -7.82
CA THR A 27 -43.12 -27.67 -7.00
C THR A 27 -43.92 -26.77 -7.94
N GLN A 28 -45.21 -26.61 -7.63
CA GLN A 28 -46.18 -25.95 -8.49
C GLN A 28 -46.17 -24.44 -8.27
N ALA A 29 -46.34 -23.68 -9.35
CA ALA A 29 -46.96 -22.37 -9.28
C ALA A 29 -48.49 -22.55 -9.23
N GLN A 30 -49.17 -21.74 -8.42
CA GLN A 30 -50.60 -21.50 -8.54
C GLN A 30 -50.85 -20.01 -8.47
N ALA A 31 -51.58 -19.51 -9.47
CA ALA A 31 -52.25 -18.23 -9.46
C ALA A 31 -53.76 -18.51 -9.48
N THR A 32 -54.53 -17.71 -8.74
CA THR A 32 -55.98 -17.65 -8.86
C THR A 32 -56.41 -16.20 -8.65
N ASP A 33 -56.96 -15.60 -9.70
CA ASP A 33 -57.57 -14.27 -9.64
C ASP A 33 -58.94 -14.32 -8.95
N ILE A 34 -59.22 -13.33 -8.10
CA ILE A 34 -60.58 -12.83 -7.88
C ILE A 34 -60.50 -11.30 -7.86
N ALA A 35 -61.23 -10.66 -8.77
CA ALA A 35 -61.36 -9.21 -8.84
C ALA A 35 -62.74 -8.78 -8.32
N THR A 36 -62.81 -7.62 -7.66
CA THR A 36 -63.89 -6.63 -7.84
C THR A 36 -63.48 -5.25 -7.34
N ASP A 37 -63.72 -4.26 -8.19
CA ASP A 37 -63.79 -2.81 -7.99
C ASP A 37 -63.47 -2.17 -6.62
N THR A 38 -62.53 -1.21 -6.65
CA THR A 38 -62.70 0.04 -5.88
C THR A 38 -62.00 1.22 -6.56
N VAL A 39 -62.82 2.11 -7.13
CA VAL A 39 -62.58 3.49 -7.58
C VAL A 39 -61.13 4.01 -7.51
N VAL A 40 -60.50 4.17 -8.68
CA VAL A 40 -59.22 4.88 -8.83
C VAL A 40 -59.39 6.37 -8.49
N LYS A 41 -59.06 6.75 -7.25
CA LYS A 41 -58.66 8.13 -6.94
C LYS A 41 -57.17 8.26 -7.25
N ALA A 42 -56.84 9.10 -8.22
CA ALA A 42 -55.45 9.42 -8.57
C ALA A 42 -54.65 9.79 -7.30
N PRO A 43 -53.43 9.25 -7.11
CA PRO A 43 -52.65 9.53 -5.91
C PRO A 43 -52.31 11.02 -5.89
N LYS A 44 -52.91 11.76 -4.94
CA LYS A 44 -52.48 13.11 -4.61
C LYS A 44 -50.96 13.06 -4.38
N ARG A 45 -50.21 13.88 -5.12
CA ARG A 45 -48.76 14.07 -4.98
C ARG A 45 -48.43 14.28 -3.49
N ARG A 46 -48.07 13.21 -2.78
CA ARG A 46 -47.52 13.32 -1.42
C ARG A 46 -46.19 14.04 -1.61
N ARG A 47 -46.11 15.26 -1.06
CA ARG A 47 -44.81 15.93 -0.90
C ARG A 47 -43.88 14.93 -0.21
N ARG A 48 -42.72 14.65 -0.81
CA ARG A 48 -41.68 13.86 -0.14
C ARG A 48 -41.49 14.44 1.26
N PRO A 49 -41.38 13.63 2.32
CA PRO A 49 -40.78 14.11 3.56
C PRO A 49 -39.45 14.77 3.18
N LYS A 50 -39.16 15.97 3.71
CA LYS A 50 -37.81 16.52 3.55
C LYS A 50 -36.88 15.51 4.20
N GLU A 51 -35.97 14.95 3.42
CA GLU A 51 -34.86 14.18 3.97
C GLU A 51 -34.17 15.06 5.02
N PRO A 52 -33.85 14.52 6.21
CA PRO A 52 -33.06 15.27 7.16
C PRO A 52 -31.74 15.60 6.45
N LYS A 53 -31.44 16.90 6.28
CA LYS A 53 -30.13 17.33 5.76
C LYS A 53 -29.05 16.56 6.53
N PRO A 54 -28.01 16.03 5.87
CA PRO A 54 -26.94 15.33 6.57
C PRO A 54 -26.41 16.24 7.67
N ARG A 55 -26.53 15.80 8.93
CA ARG A 55 -25.86 16.46 10.05
C ARG A 55 -24.37 16.24 9.83
N VAL A 56 -23.72 17.25 9.27
CA VAL A 56 -22.26 17.36 9.26
C VAL A 56 -21.82 17.32 10.72
N MET A 57 -21.26 16.19 11.16
CA MET A 57 -20.47 16.17 12.38
C MET A 57 -19.22 16.98 12.08
N LYS A 58 -19.19 18.22 12.59
CA LYS A 58 -17.97 19.03 12.60
C LYS A 58 -16.89 18.23 13.32
N THR A 59 -15.82 17.88 12.61
CA THR A 59 -14.59 17.44 13.26
C THR A 59 -13.87 18.69 13.78
N PRO A 60 -13.05 18.62 14.86
CA PRO A 60 -12.41 19.80 15.44
C PRO A 60 -11.19 20.29 14.62
N TYR A 61 -11.23 20.14 13.29
CA TYR A 61 -10.14 20.48 12.36
C TYR A 61 -10.58 21.38 11.19
N ASP A 62 -11.76 22.02 11.31
CA ASP A 62 -12.04 23.25 10.56
C ASP A 62 -11.34 24.42 11.27
N VAL A 63 -10.25 24.94 10.69
CA VAL A 63 -9.74 26.28 11.03
C VAL A 63 -10.26 27.24 9.97
N GLU A 64 -10.90 28.31 10.41
CA GLU A 64 -11.39 29.37 9.52
C GLU A 64 -10.21 30.02 8.77
N VAL A 65 -10.07 29.67 7.50
CA VAL A 65 -9.39 30.55 6.55
C VAL A 65 -10.42 31.58 6.12
N ALA A 66 -10.15 32.86 6.38
CA ALA A 66 -10.94 33.95 5.83
C ALA A 66 -10.76 34.00 4.31
N ILE A 67 -11.61 33.27 3.59
CA ILE A 67 -11.74 33.36 2.13
C ILE A 67 -12.78 34.46 1.86
N GLU A 68 -12.31 35.65 1.50
CA GLU A 68 -13.19 36.67 0.93
C GLU A 68 -13.60 36.23 -0.49
N GLY A 69 -14.83 35.73 -0.60
CA GLY A 69 -15.67 35.80 -1.79
C GLY A 69 -15.12 35.27 -3.11
N ASP A 70 -15.44 34.02 -3.42
CA ASP A 70 -15.43 33.47 -4.78
C ASP A 70 -16.84 33.65 -5.40
N PRO A 71 -16.99 34.29 -6.58
CA PRO A 71 -18.25 34.30 -7.31
C PRO A 71 -18.08 33.90 -8.79
N ASP A 72 -18.44 32.65 -9.12
CA ASP A 72 -18.63 32.22 -10.51
C ASP A 72 -19.95 32.79 -11.10
N GLU A 73 -19.80 33.74 -12.05
CA GLU A 73 -20.67 34.05 -13.20
C GLU A 73 -22.12 34.58 -12.98
N PRO A 74 -22.78 35.25 -13.97
CA PRO A 74 -22.39 35.46 -15.38
C PRO A 74 -22.50 36.91 -15.94
N ASP A 75 -22.14 37.02 -17.23
CA ASP A 75 -22.57 38.00 -18.26
C ASP A 75 -22.04 39.48 -18.32
N GLN A 76 -21.42 39.75 -19.48
CA GLN A 76 -21.44 40.96 -20.35
C GLN A 76 -20.84 42.33 -19.94
N VAL A 77 -19.93 42.82 -20.82
CA VAL A 77 -19.81 44.18 -21.44
C VAL A 77 -20.01 45.39 -20.49
N ASP A 78 -19.02 46.25 -20.20
CA ASP A 78 -18.38 47.16 -21.16
C ASP A 78 -17.14 47.92 -20.59
N GLN A 79 -16.36 48.53 -21.49
CA GLN A 79 -15.51 49.73 -21.43
C GLN A 79 -14.93 50.39 -20.13
N GLN A 80 -13.67 50.82 -20.31
CA GLN A 80 -13.02 52.08 -19.84
C GLN A 80 -12.47 52.24 -18.40
N SER A 81 -11.13 52.23 -18.35
CA SER A 81 -10.23 53.18 -17.64
C SER A 81 -10.69 53.91 -16.36
N ASN A 82 -9.95 53.71 -15.26
CA ASN A 82 -8.89 54.67 -14.88
C ASN A 82 -7.94 54.10 -13.80
N GLY A 83 -6.70 54.60 -13.76
CA GLY A 83 -5.63 53.96 -12.99
C GLY A 83 -5.44 54.46 -11.55
N LYS A 84 -4.81 53.61 -10.72
CA LYS A 84 -3.90 53.99 -9.62
C LYS A 84 -3.02 52.79 -9.26
N ALA A 85 -1.72 53.03 -9.05
CA ALA A 85 -0.75 51.96 -8.83
C ALA A 85 -0.95 51.28 -7.47
N ILE A 86 -1.14 49.95 -7.49
CA ILE A 86 -1.23 49.12 -6.28
C ILE A 86 0.20 48.68 -5.89
N PRO A 87 0.62 48.84 -4.62
CA PRO A 87 1.96 48.43 -4.18
C PRO A 87 2.11 46.90 -4.28
N LYS A 88 3.26 46.44 -4.78
CA LYS A 88 3.62 45.01 -4.81
C LYS A 88 3.67 44.44 -3.39
N LYS A 89 2.56 43.83 -2.92
CA LYS A 89 2.57 43.01 -1.70
C LYS A 89 3.61 41.90 -1.89
N LYS A 90 4.66 41.91 -1.06
CA LYS A 90 5.62 40.81 -0.99
C LYS A 90 4.87 39.55 -0.57
N VAL A 91 4.87 38.53 -1.43
CA VAL A 91 4.45 37.18 -1.04
C VAL A 91 5.36 36.76 0.12
N GLY A 92 4.75 36.43 1.27
CA GLY A 92 5.51 35.98 2.43
C GLY A 92 6.16 34.64 2.11
N ARG A 93 7.49 34.57 2.14
CA ARG A 93 8.20 33.29 2.15
C ARG A 93 7.67 32.46 3.31
N GLY A 94 7.05 31.31 3.02
CA GLY A 94 6.89 30.28 4.02
C GLY A 94 8.29 29.93 4.55
N LYS A 95 8.51 30.06 5.86
CA LYS A 95 9.81 29.70 6.42
C LYS A 95 10.02 28.20 6.20
N GLN A 96 11.17 27.83 5.63
CA GLN A 96 11.61 26.44 5.63
C GLN A 96 11.60 25.92 7.07
N PRO A 97 11.18 24.67 7.33
CA PRO A 97 11.20 24.11 8.67
C PRO A 97 12.65 24.06 9.16
N VAL A 98 12.98 24.92 10.13
CA VAL A 98 14.29 24.91 10.78
C VAL A 98 14.32 23.72 11.72
N LEU A 99 15.24 22.80 11.46
CA LEU A 99 15.38 21.58 12.25
C LEU A 99 15.90 21.87 13.65
N THR A 100 15.62 20.91 14.51
CA THR A 100 15.55 21.08 15.94
C THR A 100 16.65 20.25 16.58
N LYS A 101 17.49 20.87 17.43
CA LYS A 101 18.60 20.13 18.07
C LYS A 101 18.07 18.88 18.79
N GLN A 102 16.91 19.01 19.41
CA GLN A 102 16.22 17.95 20.13
C GLN A 102 15.69 16.80 19.24
N ALA A 103 15.28 17.02 17.98
CA ALA A 103 14.85 15.89 17.13
C ALA A 103 16.05 15.03 16.69
N THR A 104 17.18 15.66 16.37
CA THR A 104 18.42 14.94 16.06
C THR A 104 18.94 14.20 17.29
N GLU A 105 18.93 14.83 18.47
CA GLU A 105 19.29 14.17 19.74
C GLU A 105 18.40 12.95 20.04
N ILE A 106 17.08 13.03 19.84
CA ILE A 106 16.17 11.87 19.99
C ILE A 106 16.51 10.74 18.99
N ALA A 107 16.89 11.07 17.76
CA ALA A 107 17.26 10.07 16.76
C ALA A 107 18.58 9.37 17.13
N ASP A 108 19.58 10.14 17.56
CA ASP A 108 20.87 9.62 18.03
C ASP A 108 20.69 8.77 19.30
N GLU A 109 19.87 9.19 20.28
CA GLU A 109 19.52 8.41 21.47
C GLU A 109 18.89 7.05 21.13
N VAL A 110 18.02 6.98 20.11
CA VAL A 110 17.46 5.71 19.66
C VAL A 110 18.55 4.83 19.04
N LEU A 111 19.42 5.39 18.19
CA LEU A 111 20.51 4.64 17.56
C LEU A 111 21.51 4.06 18.58
N ASP A 112 21.85 4.83 19.61
CA ASP A 112 22.75 4.40 20.70
C ASP A 112 22.14 3.28 21.56
N GLN A 113 20.81 3.25 21.71
CA GLN A 113 20.09 2.23 22.47
C GLN A 113 19.84 0.92 21.68
N LEU A 114 20.19 0.85 20.39
CA LEU A 114 19.97 -0.36 19.60
C LEU A 114 20.96 -1.49 19.97
N PRO A 115 20.49 -2.75 20.06
CA PRO A 115 21.37 -3.91 20.15
C PRO A 115 22.40 -3.91 19.03
N ALA A 116 23.65 -4.31 19.30
CA ALA A 116 24.69 -4.38 18.28
C ALA A 116 24.28 -5.26 17.08
N ALA A 117 23.55 -6.35 17.34
CA ALA A 117 22.98 -7.27 16.36
C ALA A 117 21.84 -6.68 15.50
N ALA A 118 21.36 -5.46 15.80
CA ALA A 118 20.31 -4.77 15.06
C ALA A 118 20.84 -3.67 14.11
N ARG A 119 22.15 -3.38 14.14
CA ARG A 119 22.75 -2.22 13.43
C ARG A 119 22.70 -2.31 11.91
N ASP A 120 22.53 -3.49 11.36
CA ASP A 120 22.36 -3.79 9.93
C ASP A 120 20.90 -4.03 9.53
N ARG A 121 19.95 -4.00 10.48
CA ARG A 121 18.51 -4.09 10.23
C ARG A 121 17.91 -2.68 10.13
N PHE A 122 17.16 -2.41 9.06
CA PHE A 122 16.61 -1.08 8.77
C PHE A 122 15.09 -1.08 8.91
N VAL A 123 14.64 -1.19 10.16
CA VAL A 123 13.22 -1.28 10.51
C VAL A 123 12.58 0.10 10.53
N GLY A 124 11.31 0.17 10.13
CA GLY A 124 10.42 1.29 10.40
C GLY A 124 9.02 1.04 9.86
N CYS A 125 8.31 2.10 9.48
CA CYS A 125 6.89 2.06 9.12
C CYS A 125 6.59 2.84 7.83
N HIS A 126 5.38 2.68 7.28
CA HIS A 126 4.82 3.65 6.34
C HIS A 126 4.37 4.92 7.10
N VAL A 127 4.98 6.06 6.79
CA VAL A 127 4.81 7.31 7.55
C VAL A 127 4.04 8.37 6.77
N SER A 128 3.25 9.15 7.50
CA SER A 128 2.44 10.22 6.91
C SER A 128 3.30 11.36 6.37
N ILE A 129 3.01 11.75 5.11
CA ILE A 129 3.42 13.02 4.50
C ILE A 129 2.48 14.19 4.87
N GLY A 130 1.69 14.07 5.94
CA GLY A 130 0.80 15.13 6.42
C GLY A 130 1.57 16.40 6.81
N GLY A 131 1.13 17.57 6.31
CA GLY A 131 1.91 18.81 6.36
C GLY A 131 3.04 18.89 5.33
N GLY A 132 3.40 17.76 4.72
CA GLY A 132 4.17 17.59 3.48
C GLY A 132 5.48 16.81 3.62
N ILE A 133 6.15 16.60 2.48
CA ILE A 133 6.99 15.42 2.29
C ILE A 133 8.27 15.37 3.14
N GLU A 134 8.93 16.51 3.36
CA GLU A 134 10.12 16.60 4.21
C GLU A 134 9.87 16.19 5.67
N ARG A 135 8.61 16.27 6.12
CA ARG A 135 8.20 15.85 7.47
C ARG A 135 8.22 14.33 7.65
N ALA A 136 8.15 13.54 6.57
CA ALA A 136 8.18 12.09 6.64
C ALA A 136 9.45 11.58 7.34
N VAL A 137 10.61 12.17 7.02
CA VAL A 137 11.90 11.81 7.66
C VAL A 137 11.88 12.07 9.16
N VAL A 138 11.34 13.24 9.58
CA VAL A 138 11.21 13.62 11.00
C VAL A 138 10.25 12.68 11.74
N ASN A 139 9.11 12.36 11.11
CA ASN A 139 8.12 11.45 11.67
C ASN A 139 8.70 10.04 11.84
N ALA A 140 9.46 9.54 10.86
CA ALA A 140 10.16 8.27 10.91
C ALA A 140 11.20 8.25 12.06
N ALA A 141 12.08 9.25 12.13
CA ALA A 141 13.08 9.36 13.18
C ALA A 141 12.47 9.40 14.60
N ALA A 142 11.38 10.15 14.80
CA ALA A 142 10.68 10.23 16.09
C ALA A 142 10.04 8.91 16.56
N MET A 143 9.78 7.98 15.63
CA MET A 143 9.33 6.60 15.90
C MET A 143 10.49 5.60 16.01
N GLY A 144 11.73 6.02 15.82
CA GLY A 144 12.92 5.18 15.87
C GLY A 144 13.20 4.40 14.57
N CYS A 145 12.58 4.80 13.47
CA CYS A 145 12.76 4.16 12.17
C CYS A 145 14.16 4.44 11.59
N ARG A 146 14.82 3.42 11.01
CA ARG A 146 16.08 3.54 10.25
C ARG A 146 15.91 3.27 8.75
N GLY A 147 14.83 2.59 8.39
CA GLY A 147 14.23 2.63 7.06
C GLY A 147 12.75 3.01 7.20
N PHE A 148 12.09 3.53 6.18
CA PHE A 148 10.66 3.87 6.25
C PHE A 148 10.01 3.90 4.86
N ALA A 149 8.68 3.77 4.79
CA ALA A 149 7.92 4.01 3.56
C ALA A 149 7.14 5.32 3.62
N LEU A 150 6.78 5.85 2.46
CA LEU A 150 5.91 7.01 2.32
C LEU A 150 5.14 6.95 1.01
N ASP A 151 3.98 7.59 0.94
CA ASP A 151 3.37 7.93 -0.34
C ASP A 151 4.10 9.16 -0.91
N THR A 152 4.41 9.20 -2.22
CA THR A 152 5.07 10.38 -2.81
C THR A 152 4.11 11.57 -3.03
N ARG A 153 2.80 11.30 -2.98
CA ARG A 153 1.67 12.20 -3.29
C ARG A 153 0.40 11.67 -2.60
N ASN A 154 -0.75 12.32 -2.77
CA ASN A 154 -2.00 11.78 -2.21
C ASN A 154 -2.47 10.55 -3.02
N LYS A 155 -2.38 9.34 -2.45
CA LYS A 155 -2.72 8.09 -3.14
C LYS A 155 -4.19 7.95 -3.57
N GLN A 156 -5.09 8.85 -3.17
CA GLN A 156 -6.53 8.79 -3.47
C GLN A 156 -6.98 9.59 -4.70
N ARG A 157 -6.06 10.28 -5.40
CA ARG A 157 -6.39 11.10 -6.58
C ARG A 157 -5.44 10.79 -7.74
N TRP A 158 -5.89 11.05 -8.97
CA TRP A 158 -5.04 10.97 -10.16
C TRP A 158 -4.16 12.21 -10.33
N GLU A 159 -4.74 13.39 -10.15
CA GLU A 159 -4.08 14.69 -10.37
C GLU A 159 -3.50 15.27 -9.08
N HIS A 160 -2.29 15.83 -9.21
CA HIS A 160 -1.52 16.42 -8.10
C HIS A 160 -0.72 17.61 -8.60
N PRO A 161 -0.41 18.60 -7.74
CA PRO A 161 0.58 19.60 -8.06
C PRO A 161 1.97 18.96 -8.26
N PRO A 162 2.82 19.57 -9.11
CA PRO A 162 4.24 19.22 -9.18
C PRO A 162 4.90 19.19 -7.81
N LEU A 163 5.96 18.40 -7.65
CA LEU A 163 6.76 18.42 -6.43
C LEU A 163 7.46 19.78 -6.33
N ASP A 164 7.24 20.48 -5.21
CA ASP A 164 7.95 21.71 -4.89
C ASP A 164 9.47 21.43 -4.74
N PRO A 165 10.34 22.06 -5.56
CA PRO A 165 11.78 21.85 -5.50
C PRO A 165 12.40 22.23 -4.15
N GLU A 166 11.87 23.22 -3.44
CA GLU A 166 12.37 23.58 -2.10
C GLU A 166 12.07 22.48 -1.09
N ARG A 167 10.91 21.82 -1.22
CA ARG A 167 10.53 20.69 -0.35
C ARG A 167 11.28 19.42 -0.69
N ALA A 168 11.56 19.18 -1.97
CA ALA A 168 12.46 18.10 -2.38
C ALA A 168 13.87 18.30 -1.80
N ALA A 169 14.38 19.54 -1.80
CA ALA A 169 15.65 19.87 -1.16
C ALA A 169 15.61 19.70 0.37
N ALA A 170 14.53 20.14 1.03
CA ALA A 170 14.33 19.96 2.46
C ALA A 170 14.25 18.47 2.86
N PHE A 171 13.58 17.63 2.07
CA PHE A 171 13.54 16.18 2.26
C PHE A 171 14.94 15.56 2.20
N ARG A 172 15.71 15.86 1.14
CA ARG A 172 17.09 15.38 1.00
C ARG A 172 17.99 15.85 2.14
N LYS A 173 17.83 17.10 2.60
CA LYS A 173 18.55 17.61 3.76
C LYS A 173 18.20 16.85 5.03
N ALA A 174 16.91 16.64 5.31
CA ALA A 174 16.45 15.88 6.46
C ALA A 174 16.99 14.44 6.44
N CYS A 175 17.04 13.75 5.29
CA CYS A 175 17.66 12.43 5.18
C CYS A 175 19.13 12.43 5.65
N ILE A 176 19.90 13.48 5.33
CA ILE A 176 21.28 13.66 5.80
C ILE A 176 21.31 13.94 7.31
N ASP A 177 20.50 14.89 7.78
CA ASP A 177 20.48 15.34 9.17
C ASP A 177 20.06 14.24 10.16
N PHE A 178 19.16 13.34 9.75
CA PHE A 178 18.71 12.18 10.54
C PHE A 178 19.46 10.88 10.19
N GLN A 179 20.51 10.94 9.37
CA GLN A 179 21.32 9.79 8.96
C GLN A 179 20.53 8.65 8.26
N ILE A 180 19.34 8.94 7.72
CA ILE A 180 18.51 7.97 6.99
C ILE A 180 18.91 7.95 5.52
N SER A 181 19.72 6.95 5.15
CA SER A 181 20.14 6.72 3.76
C SER A 181 18.94 6.46 2.83
N PRO A 182 18.82 7.14 1.66
CA PRO A 182 17.72 6.96 0.71
C PRO A 182 17.51 5.52 0.20
N LYS A 183 18.52 4.65 0.30
CA LYS A 183 18.43 3.21 -0.04
C LYS A 183 17.55 2.40 0.93
N HIS A 184 17.26 2.92 2.12
CA HIS A 184 16.36 2.31 3.11
C HIS A 184 14.99 3.01 3.17
N ILE A 185 14.72 3.92 2.23
CA ILE A 185 13.42 4.55 2.10
C ILE A 185 12.71 3.86 0.94
N LEU A 186 11.48 3.41 1.19
CA LEU A 186 10.69 2.60 0.26
C LEU A 186 9.37 3.32 -0.08
N PRO A 187 9.36 4.23 -1.06
CA PRO A 187 8.15 4.91 -1.51
C PRO A 187 7.13 3.91 -2.02
N HIS A 188 5.87 4.06 -1.62
CA HIS A 188 4.78 3.21 -2.07
C HIS A 188 3.93 3.93 -3.12
N GLY A 189 3.72 3.29 -4.26
CA GLY A 189 2.85 3.77 -5.33
C GLY A 189 1.37 3.82 -4.93
N SER A 190 0.62 4.74 -5.54
CA SER A 190 -0.84 4.82 -5.35
C SER A 190 -1.56 3.52 -5.75
N TYR A 191 -2.48 3.05 -4.90
CA TYR A 191 -3.38 1.91 -5.17
C TYR A 191 -4.32 2.12 -6.37
N LEU A 192 -4.39 3.34 -6.93
CA LEU A 192 -5.13 3.61 -8.16
C LEU A 192 -4.39 3.07 -9.40
N ILE A 193 -3.07 2.95 -9.33
CA ILE A 193 -2.22 2.48 -10.44
C ILE A 193 -2.47 0.98 -10.64
N ASN A 194 -2.92 0.62 -11.84
CA ASN A 194 -3.03 -0.77 -12.29
C ASN A 194 -2.35 -0.93 -13.66
N LEU A 195 -1.05 -1.26 -13.66
CA LEU A 195 -0.29 -1.47 -14.89
C LEU A 195 -0.75 -2.71 -15.67
N ALA A 196 -1.37 -3.69 -14.99
CA ALA A 196 -2.01 -4.86 -15.61
C ALA A 196 -3.29 -4.53 -16.41
N SER A 197 -3.84 -3.31 -16.30
CA SER A 197 -5.11 -2.96 -16.94
C SER A 197 -5.03 -2.91 -18.47
N ILE A 198 -5.99 -3.57 -19.14
CA ILE A 198 -6.25 -3.38 -20.58
C ILE A 198 -7.34 -2.35 -20.88
N ASP A 199 -8.03 -1.83 -19.86
CA ASP A 199 -8.94 -0.70 -20.03
C ASP A 199 -8.11 0.54 -20.46
N PRO A 200 -8.41 1.19 -21.61
CA PRO A 200 -7.56 2.25 -22.14
C PRO A 200 -7.40 3.45 -21.21
N GLU A 201 -8.46 3.84 -20.50
CA GLU A 201 -8.45 5.01 -19.61
C GLU A 201 -7.62 4.72 -18.35
N ILE A 202 -7.89 3.58 -17.70
CA ILE A 202 -7.15 3.14 -16.52
C ILE A 202 -5.68 2.88 -16.88
N SER A 203 -5.40 2.26 -18.02
CA SER A 203 -4.02 1.96 -18.46
C SER A 203 -3.22 3.25 -18.71
N GLN A 204 -3.82 4.23 -19.40
CA GLN A 204 -3.18 5.53 -19.64
C GLN A 204 -2.95 6.31 -18.33
N LYS A 205 -3.96 6.38 -17.44
CA LYS A 205 -3.85 7.05 -16.14
C LYS A 205 -2.83 6.36 -15.22
N SER A 206 -2.81 5.03 -15.21
CA SER A 206 -1.87 4.22 -14.41
C SER A 206 -0.44 4.43 -14.86
N TYR A 207 -0.15 4.34 -16.17
CA TYR A 207 1.21 4.58 -16.68
C TYR A 207 1.68 6.02 -16.43
N LYS A 208 0.79 7.02 -16.64
CA LYS A 208 1.11 8.43 -16.35
C LYS A 208 1.46 8.61 -14.87
N GLY A 209 0.58 8.16 -13.96
CA GLY A 209 0.79 8.28 -12.53
C GLY A 209 2.05 7.54 -12.04
N PHE A 210 2.30 6.34 -12.55
CA PHE A 210 3.50 5.55 -12.28
C PHE A 210 4.79 6.29 -12.68
N LEU A 211 4.83 6.83 -13.91
CA LEU A 211 5.98 7.61 -14.38
C LEU A 211 6.19 8.89 -13.56
N GLU A 212 5.12 9.60 -13.23
CA GLU A 212 5.18 10.79 -12.36
C GLU A 212 5.71 10.46 -10.96
N GLU A 213 5.32 9.33 -10.35
CA GLU A 213 5.84 8.94 -9.04
C GLU A 213 7.33 8.53 -9.09
N LEU A 214 7.78 7.87 -10.16
CA LEU A 214 9.21 7.60 -10.37
C LEU A 214 10.03 8.89 -10.53
N GLN A 215 9.52 9.85 -11.30
CA GLN A 215 10.15 11.19 -11.44
C GLN A 215 10.16 11.97 -10.11
N ARG A 216 9.18 11.77 -9.23
CA ARG A 216 9.21 12.31 -7.86
C ARG A 216 10.28 11.62 -7.03
N CYS A 217 10.47 10.30 -7.16
CA CYS A 217 11.54 9.57 -6.50
C CYS A 217 12.93 10.09 -6.91
N GLU A 218 13.17 10.31 -8.21
CA GLU A 218 14.40 10.97 -8.71
C GLU A 218 14.65 12.32 -8.05
N GLN A 219 13.64 13.20 -8.04
CA GLN A 219 13.73 14.53 -7.43
C GLN A 219 13.99 14.47 -5.91
N LEU A 220 13.45 13.47 -5.21
CA LEU A 220 13.68 13.24 -3.79
C LEU A 220 15.02 12.53 -3.49
N GLY A 221 15.75 12.07 -4.52
CA GLY A 221 17.00 11.31 -4.37
C GLY A 221 16.78 9.87 -3.88
N LEU A 222 15.58 9.33 -4.06
CA LEU A 222 15.15 8.02 -3.61
C LEU A 222 15.58 6.95 -4.63
N GLN A 223 16.00 5.78 -4.13
CA GLN A 223 16.61 4.72 -4.95
C GLN A 223 15.67 3.55 -5.24
N LEU A 224 14.55 3.45 -4.52
CA LEU A 224 13.55 2.41 -4.65
C LEU A 224 12.19 3.06 -4.96
N TYR A 225 11.28 2.29 -5.56
CA TYR A 225 9.86 2.61 -5.67
C TYR A 225 9.05 1.30 -5.67
N ASN A 226 8.30 1.07 -4.60
CA ASN A 226 7.47 -0.12 -4.43
C ASN A 226 6.07 0.07 -5.02
N PHE A 227 5.55 -0.94 -5.71
CA PHE A 227 4.16 -0.95 -6.14
C PHE A 227 3.57 -2.36 -6.27
N HIS A 228 2.26 -2.41 -6.19
CA HIS A 228 1.45 -3.60 -6.44
C HIS A 228 1.36 -3.86 -7.94
N PRO A 229 1.79 -5.03 -8.47
CA PRO A 229 1.85 -5.30 -9.91
C PRO A 229 0.54 -5.02 -10.65
N GLY A 230 -0.60 -5.42 -10.07
CA GLY A 230 -1.92 -4.98 -10.48
C GLY A 230 -2.99 -6.08 -10.49
N SER A 231 -3.99 -5.90 -11.35
CA SER A 231 -5.16 -6.77 -11.49
C SER A 231 -5.63 -6.83 -12.93
N THR A 232 -5.98 -8.02 -13.44
CA THR A 232 -6.56 -8.17 -14.79
C THR A 232 -7.97 -7.57 -14.90
N ALA A 233 -8.60 -7.27 -13.76
CA ALA A 233 -10.03 -6.96 -13.63
C ALA A 233 -10.98 -8.04 -14.23
N GLY A 234 -10.46 -9.21 -14.62
CA GLY A 234 -11.21 -10.23 -15.37
C GLY A 234 -11.32 -9.93 -16.87
N LEU A 235 -10.58 -8.94 -17.38
CA LEU A 235 -10.65 -8.48 -18.78
C LEU A 235 -9.57 -9.09 -19.68
N CYS A 236 -8.47 -9.59 -19.11
CA CYS A 236 -7.39 -10.27 -19.81
C CYS A 236 -6.89 -11.50 -19.03
N THR A 237 -6.06 -12.33 -19.66
CA THR A 237 -5.37 -13.43 -18.99
C THR A 237 -4.27 -12.89 -18.04
N PRO A 238 -3.88 -13.66 -17.00
CA PRO A 238 -2.75 -13.28 -16.17
C PRO A 238 -1.46 -13.09 -16.96
N LYS A 239 -1.21 -13.93 -17.98
CA LYS A 239 0.02 -13.81 -18.80
C LYS A 239 0.10 -12.45 -19.50
N GLU A 240 -0.94 -12.07 -20.24
CA GLU A 240 -0.99 -10.79 -20.97
C GLU A 240 -0.83 -9.59 -20.04
N SER A 241 -1.30 -9.69 -18.79
CA SER A 241 -1.18 -8.62 -17.82
C SER A 241 0.23 -8.51 -17.21
N LEU A 242 0.91 -9.64 -16.98
CA LEU A 242 2.30 -9.67 -16.50
C LEU A 242 3.26 -9.14 -17.59
N GLU A 243 3.09 -9.55 -18.84
CA GLU A 243 3.84 -9.01 -19.99
C GLU A 243 3.60 -7.49 -20.13
N ARG A 244 2.36 -7.02 -19.96
CA ARG A 244 2.04 -5.58 -19.95
C ARG A 244 2.69 -4.81 -18.81
N ILE A 245 2.77 -5.38 -17.61
CA ILE A 245 3.47 -4.76 -16.49
C ILE A 245 4.96 -4.58 -16.84
N ALA A 246 5.59 -5.60 -17.43
CA ALA A 246 6.97 -5.51 -17.89
C ALA A 246 7.17 -4.44 -18.99
N ASP A 247 6.28 -4.36 -19.99
CA ASP A 247 6.30 -3.29 -21.00
C ASP A 247 6.25 -1.88 -20.37
N CYS A 248 5.38 -1.70 -19.37
CA CYS A 248 5.28 -0.44 -18.64
C CYS A 248 6.55 -0.13 -17.83
N ILE A 249 7.19 -1.14 -17.23
CA ILE A 249 8.48 -1.00 -16.54
C ILE A 249 9.59 -0.61 -17.54
N ASN A 250 9.71 -1.29 -18.68
CA ASN A 250 10.71 -1.01 -19.71
C ASN A 250 10.59 0.42 -20.26
N ARG A 251 9.34 0.86 -20.53
CA ARG A 251 9.07 2.25 -20.96
C ARG A 251 9.43 3.26 -19.87
N ALA A 252 9.14 2.97 -18.60
CA ALA A 252 9.49 3.85 -17.48
C ALA A 252 11.02 3.88 -17.23
N HIS A 253 11.71 2.75 -17.39
CA HIS A 253 13.16 2.64 -17.36
C HIS A 253 13.84 3.44 -18.46
N ALA A 254 13.25 3.54 -19.65
CA ALA A 254 13.74 4.41 -20.72
C ALA A 254 13.48 5.91 -20.45
N SER A 255 12.54 6.24 -19.57
CA SER A 255 12.13 7.62 -19.22
C SER A 255 12.67 8.14 -17.88
N THR A 256 13.31 7.30 -17.06
CA THR A 256 13.84 7.63 -15.72
C THR A 256 15.18 6.96 -15.45
N LYS A 257 15.90 7.37 -14.40
CA LYS A 257 17.25 6.91 -14.02
C LYS A 257 17.34 6.72 -12.49
N GLY A 258 18.24 5.85 -12.04
CA GLY A 258 18.62 5.72 -10.63
C GLY A 258 17.59 5.07 -9.69
N VAL A 259 16.30 5.07 -10.03
CA VAL A 259 15.24 4.40 -9.25
C VAL A 259 15.10 2.94 -9.69
N THR A 260 15.14 2.02 -8.72
CA THR A 260 14.79 0.61 -8.88
C THR A 260 13.29 0.44 -8.65
N ILE A 261 12.59 -0.14 -9.63
CA ILE A 261 11.17 -0.48 -9.50
C ILE A 261 11.06 -1.80 -8.73
N VAL A 262 10.30 -1.79 -7.63
CA VAL A 262 10.17 -2.91 -6.70
C VAL A 262 8.74 -3.46 -6.80
N LEU A 263 8.62 -4.72 -7.22
CA LEU A 263 7.37 -5.45 -7.35
C LEU A 263 6.99 -6.06 -6.00
N GLU A 264 5.86 -5.68 -5.43
CA GLU A 264 5.37 -6.32 -4.21
C GLU A 264 4.60 -7.62 -4.53
N ASN A 265 4.74 -8.66 -3.69
CA ASN A 265 3.84 -9.81 -3.80
C ASN A 265 2.43 -9.48 -3.28
N MET A 266 1.41 -9.95 -3.99
CA MET A 266 0.01 -9.68 -3.65
C MET A 266 -0.64 -10.78 -2.81
N ALA A 267 -1.68 -10.45 -2.03
CA ALA A 267 -2.48 -11.44 -1.30
C ALA A 267 -3.30 -12.40 -2.19
N GLY A 268 -3.38 -12.19 -3.50
CA GLY A 268 -4.12 -13.06 -4.43
C GLY A 268 -5.64 -12.92 -4.40
N ALA A 269 -6.16 -11.79 -3.90
CA ALA A 269 -7.59 -11.46 -3.90
C ALA A 269 -8.14 -11.23 -5.31
N GLY A 270 -9.31 -11.80 -5.61
CA GLY A 270 -10.04 -11.56 -6.86
C GLY A 270 -9.21 -11.82 -8.12
N ASN A 271 -9.00 -10.78 -8.93
CA ASN A 271 -8.28 -10.81 -10.20
C ASN A 271 -6.83 -10.25 -10.10
N SER A 272 -6.27 -10.16 -8.88
CA SER A 272 -4.90 -9.66 -8.67
C SER A 272 -3.82 -10.63 -9.17
N VAL A 273 -2.77 -10.06 -9.77
CA VAL A 273 -1.58 -10.76 -10.25
C VAL A 273 -0.35 -10.39 -9.43
N GLY A 274 0.71 -11.19 -9.50
CA GLY A 274 1.88 -11.00 -8.62
C GLY A 274 1.75 -11.66 -7.24
N HIS A 275 0.74 -12.52 -7.03
CA HIS A 275 0.56 -13.24 -5.76
C HIS A 275 1.40 -14.52 -5.64
N SER A 276 2.00 -14.98 -6.75
CA SER A 276 2.90 -16.14 -6.79
C SER A 276 4.30 -15.71 -7.20
N PHE A 277 5.34 -16.46 -6.80
CA PHE A 277 6.72 -16.16 -7.15
C PHE A 277 6.96 -16.26 -8.67
N GLU A 278 6.26 -17.16 -9.36
CA GLU A 278 6.31 -17.31 -10.81
C GLU A 278 5.72 -16.08 -11.52
N ASN A 279 4.72 -15.41 -10.94
CA ASN A 279 4.20 -14.14 -11.50
C ASN A 279 5.28 -13.05 -11.44
N LEU A 280 5.97 -12.93 -10.30
CA LEU A 280 7.04 -11.94 -10.12
C LEU A 280 8.23 -12.22 -11.04
N ARG A 281 8.70 -13.48 -11.07
CA ARG A 281 9.76 -13.95 -11.97
C ARG A 281 9.42 -13.67 -13.44
N HIS A 282 8.18 -13.96 -13.86
CA HIS A 282 7.72 -13.73 -15.23
C HIS A 282 7.77 -12.24 -15.62
N ILE A 283 7.41 -11.31 -14.73
CA ILE A 283 7.58 -9.87 -15.00
C ILE A 283 9.07 -9.56 -15.15
N ILE A 284 9.92 -10.00 -14.21
CA ILE A 284 11.36 -9.73 -14.20
C ILE A 284 12.06 -10.30 -15.45
N ASP A 285 11.64 -11.45 -15.96
CA ASP A 285 12.17 -12.04 -17.19
C ASP A 285 11.94 -11.15 -18.41
N HIS A 286 10.78 -10.50 -18.50
CA HIS A 286 10.41 -9.60 -19.58
C HIS A 286 10.86 -8.14 -19.37
N VAL A 287 11.43 -7.81 -18.21
CA VAL A 287 12.07 -6.50 -18.00
C VAL A 287 13.48 -6.49 -18.61
N ASP A 288 13.78 -5.50 -19.45
CA ASP A 288 15.05 -5.37 -20.16
C ASP A 288 16.20 -5.05 -19.19
N ASP A 289 16.06 -3.94 -18.43
CA ASP A 289 17.03 -3.48 -17.44
C ASP A 289 16.79 -4.16 -16.09
N LYS A 290 17.22 -5.42 -16.00
CA LYS A 290 17.15 -6.24 -14.77
C LYS A 290 17.93 -5.66 -13.60
N SER A 291 18.81 -4.66 -13.80
CA SER A 291 19.53 -3.99 -12.73
C SER A 291 18.65 -3.03 -11.91
N ARG A 292 17.54 -2.56 -12.51
CA ARG A 292 16.58 -1.62 -11.90
C ARG A 292 15.20 -2.22 -11.66
N VAL A 293 15.11 -3.54 -11.54
CA VAL A 293 13.92 -4.23 -11.02
C VAL A 293 14.26 -5.02 -9.76
N GLY A 294 13.28 -5.15 -8.87
CA GLY A 294 13.41 -5.92 -7.65
C GLY A 294 12.05 -6.35 -7.09
N VAL A 295 12.05 -6.93 -5.90
CA VAL A 295 10.88 -7.44 -5.21
C VAL A 295 10.84 -6.96 -3.76
N CYS A 296 9.65 -6.61 -3.30
CA CYS A 296 9.30 -6.48 -1.89
C CYS A 296 8.49 -7.71 -1.48
N LEU A 297 8.84 -8.32 -0.36
CA LEU A 297 8.05 -9.41 0.21
C LEU A 297 7.25 -8.94 1.41
N ASP A 298 5.93 -8.88 1.27
CA ASP A 298 4.99 -8.64 2.36
C ASP A 298 4.60 -9.96 3.05
N THR A 299 4.83 -10.06 4.35
CA THR A 299 4.56 -11.27 5.14
C THR A 299 3.07 -11.59 5.28
N CYS A 300 2.19 -10.59 5.35
CA CYS A 300 0.74 -10.78 5.37
C CYS A 300 0.23 -11.27 4.00
N HIS A 301 0.74 -10.72 2.90
CA HIS A 301 0.40 -11.13 1.54
C HIS A 301 0.90 -12.54 1.23
N LEU A 302 2.13 -12.89 1.65
CA LEU A 302 2.66 -14.25 1.55
C LEU A 302 1.71 -15.25 2.25
N TYR A 303 1.36 -14.98 3.50
CA TYR A 303 0.47 -15.81 4.29
C TYR A 303 -0.94 -15.89 3.69
N ALA A 304 -1.50 -14.77 3.23
CA ALA A 304 -2.81 -14.71 2.58
C ALA A 304 -2.84 -15.45 1.21
N ALA A 305 -1.73 -15.45 0.48
CA ALA A 305 -1.56 -16.19 -0.79
C ALA A 305 -1.30 -17.70 -0.59
N GLY A 306 -0.89 -18.12 0.62
CA GLY A 306 -0.73 -19.53 1.01
C GLY A 306 0.70 -19.98 1.29
N PHE A 307 1.64 -19.04 1.39
CA PHE A 307 3.00 -19.29 1.87
C PHE A 307 3.04 -19.20 3.40
N ASP A 308 3.10 -20.35 4.09
CA ASP A 308 3.05 -20.38 5.55
C ASP A 308 4.35 -19.90 6.21
N VAL A 309 4.49 -18.60 6.43
CA VAL A 309 5.62 -18.04 7.19
C VAL A 309 5.48 -18.17 8.72
N SER A 310 4.33 -18.64 9.23
CA SER A 310 4.05 -18.73 10.67
C SER A 310 4.81 -19.86 11.37
N THR A 311 5.00 -21.00 10.68
CA THR A 311 5.81 -22.14 11.15
C THR A 311 7.28 -22.00 10.73
N GLU A 312 8.19 -22.71 11.40
CA GLU A 312 9.62 -22.71 11.04
C GLU A 312 9.86 -23.43 9.69
N GLU A 313 9.22 -24.58 9.51
CA GLU A 313 9.25 -25.35 8.26
C GLU A 313 8.67 -24.55 7.10
N GLY A 314 7.45 -24.01 7.23
CA GLY A 314 6.84 -23.23 6.17
C GLY A 314 7.61 -21.94 5.85
N TYR A 315 8.22 -21.29 6.85
CA TYR A 315 9.13 -20.14 6.65
C TYR A 315 10.35 -20.54 5.81
N ARG A 316 11.05 -21.61 6.19
CA ARG A 316 12.21 -22.14 5.45
C ARG A 316 11.82 -22.47 4.01
N ASP A 317 10.75 -23.23 3.83
CA ASP A 317 10.28 -23.69 2.53
C ASP A 317 9.78 -22.54 1.64
N THR A 318 9.16 -21.51 2.22
CA THR A 318 8.73 -20.29 1.52
C THR A 318 9.94 -19.54 0.97
N PHE A 319 10.94 -19.27 1.80
CA PHE A 319 12.12 -18.52 1.38
C PHE A 319 13.06 -19.36 0.49
N GLN A 320 13.09 -20.68 0.62
CA GLN A 320 13.75 -21.56 -0.35
C GLN A 320 13.11 -21.42 -1.74
N LYS A 321 11.78 -21.54 -1.85
CA LYS A 321 11.04 -21.34 -3.10
C LYS A 321 11.26 -19.95 -3.69
N TYR A 322 11.32 -18.91 -2.87
CA TYR A 322 11.64 -17.56 -3.34
C TYR A 322 13.04 -17.50 -3.99
N GLY A 323 14.04 -18.06 -3.32
CA GLY A 323 15.41 -18.16 -3.85
C GLY A 323 15.51 -18.94 -5.16
N ASP A 324 14.80 -20.06 -5.25
CA ASP A 324 14.82 -20.95 -6.42
C ASP A 324 14.04 -20.39 -7.62
N ILE A 325 12.94 -19.68 -7.39
CA ILE A 325 12.04 -19.18 -8.45
C ILE A 325 12.35 -17.75 -8.85
N VAL A 326 12.57 -16.85 -7.89
CA VAL A 326 12.77 -15.41 -8.17
C VAL A 326 14.25 -15.07 -8.28
N GLY A 327 15.06 -15.56 -7.35
CA GLY A 327 16.47 -15.18 -7.17
C GLY A 327 16.64 -14.13 -6.07
N TRP A 328 17.58 -14.37 -5.15
CA TRP A 328 17.87 -13.51 -4.00
C TRP A 328 18.37 -12.13 -4.37
N GLU A 329 19.01 -11.97 -5.53
CA GLU A 329 19.53 -10.71 -6.04
C GLU A 329 18.42 -9.66 -6.31
N TYR A 330 17.18 -10.12 -6.50
CA TYR A 330 16.02 -9.25 -6.71
C TYR A 330 15.38 -8.77 -5.40
N LEU A 331 15.69 -9.35 -4.23
CA LEU A 331 15.11 -8.91 -2.97
C LEU A 331 15.62 -7.51 -2.60
N LYS A 332 14.74 -6.52 -2.53
CA LYS A 332 15.09 -5.13 -2.17
C LYS A 332 14.44 -4.64 -0.88
N ALA A 333 13.38 -5.30 -0.41
CA ALA A 333 12.62 -4.89 0.76
C ALA A 333 11.80 -6.04 1.35
N LEU A 334 11.37 -5.89 2.60
CA LEU A 334 10.21 -6.61 3.13
C LEU A 334 9.20 -5.62 3.68
N HIS A 335 7.92 -5.93 3.51
CA HIS A 335 6.87 -5.41 4.37
C HIS A 335 6.59 -6.42 5.49
N VAL A 336 6.62 -5.95 6.72
CA VAL A 336 6.66 -6.77 7.94
C VAL A 336 5.32 -6.60 8.65
N ASN A 337 4.32 -7.34 8.19
CA ASN A 337 2.93 -7.24 8.61
C ASN A 337 2.44 -8.59 9.17
N ASP A 338 1.81 -8.59 10.34
CA ASP A 338 1.03 -9.74 10.83
C ASP A 338 -0.33 -9.76 10.11
N SER A 339 -1.08 -10.86 10.21
CA SER A 339 -2.31 -11.06 9.44
C SER A 339 -3.53 -11.30 10.32
N LYS A 340 -4.62 -10.57 10.04
CA LYS A 340 -5.98 -10.91 10.54
C LYS A 340 -6.63 -12.05 9.77
N GLY A 341 -6.17 -12.29 8.54
CA GLY A 341 -6.62 -13.38 7.69
C GLY A 341 -5.89 -14.68 8.02
N ALA A 342 -6.58 -15.82 7.89
CA ALA A 342 -5.96 -17.13 7.98
C ALA A 342 -5.03 -17.40 6.77
N LEU A 343 -4.18 -18.42 6.88
CA LEU A 343 -3.37 -18.95 5.77
C LEU A 343 -4.26 -19.20 4.54
N SER A 344 -3.78 -18.82 3.36
CA SER A 344 -4.48 -18.98 2.07
C SER A 344 -5.85 -18.27 1.99
N SER A 345 -6.17 -17.35 2.90
CA SER A 345 -7.48 -16.68 2.94
C SER A 345 -7.71 -15.66 1.83
N LYS A 346 -6.66 -15.28 1.08
CA LYS A 346 -6.67 -14.25 0.04
C LYS A 346 -7.16 -12.88 0.54
N ARG A 347 -6.94 -12.58 1.82
CA ARG A 347 -7.34 -11.33 2.48
C ARG A 347 -6.09 -10.55 2.87
N ASP A 348 -5.81 -9.50 2.12
CA ASP A 348 -5.03 -8.36 2.61
C ASP A 348 -5.81 -7.72 3.78
N ARG A 349 -5.36 -8.02 5.01
CA ARG A 349 -5.83 -7.44 6.27
C ARG A 349 -4.71 -7.51 7.32
N HIS A 350 -3.85 -6.50 7.30
CA HIS A 350 -2.73 -6.37 8.23
C HIS A 350 -3.18 -6.30 9.71
N GLU A 351 -2.29 -6.77 10.58
CA GLU A 351 -2.34 -6.66 12.02
C GLU A 351 -0.97 -6.29 12.60
N ASN A 352 -1.01 -5.68 13.78
CA ASN A 352 0.14 -5.36 14.64
C ASN A 352 1.00 -6.60 14.94
N ILE A 353 2.30 -6.39 15.16
CA ILE A 353 3.29 -7.47 15.31
C ILE A 353 2.93 -8.39 16.48
N GLY A 354 2.72 -9.68 16.19
CA GLY A 354 2.38 -10.70 17.18
C GLY A 354 0.93 -10.65 17.68
N ARG A 355 0.05 -9.90 17.02
CA ARG A 355 -1.39 -9.83 17.34
C ARG A 355 -2.28 -10.53 16.31
N GLY A 356 -1.71 -11.00 15.20
CA GLY A 356 -2.40 -11.76 14.16
C GLY A 356 -2.09 -13.26 14.20
N LEU A 357 -2.37 -13.92 13.06
CA LEU A 357 -2.26 -15.37 12.88
C LEU A 357 -0.88 -15.82 12.34
N ILE A 358 0.00 -14.90 11.95
CA ILE A 358 1.40 -15.23 11.64
C ILE A 358 2.21 -15.35 12.93
N GLY A 359 1.99 -14.42 13.87
CA GLY A 359 2.54 -14.47 15.22
C GLY A 359 4.05 -14.18 15.33
N LEU A 360 4.52 -14.04 16.57
CA LEU A 360 5.87 -13.55 16.90
C LEU A 360 7.01 -14.41 16.34
N GLY A 361 6.81 -15.73 16.16
CA GLY A 361 7.85 -16.64 15.70
C GLY A 361 8.38 -16.32 14.31
N CYS A 362 7.52 -15.86 13.39
CA CYS A 362 7.93 -15.41 12.06
C CYS A 362 8.86 -14.20 12.16
N PHE A 363 8.47 -13.21 12.95
CA PHE A 363 9.22 -11.96 13.11
C PHE A 363 10.55 -12.18 13.84
N GLN A 364 10.58 -13.06 14.85
CA GLN A 364 11.84 -13.45 15.49
C GLN A 364 12.81 -14.12 14.52
N ARG A 365 12.33 -15.02 13.63
CA ARG A 365 13.15 -15.61 12.57
C ARG A 365 13.65 -14.54 11.59
N LEU A 366 12.75 -13.70 11.07
CA LEU A 366 13.05 -12.60 10.13
C LEU A 366 14.13 -11.65 10.68
N MET A 367 13.99 -11.21 11.93
CA MET A 367 14.95 -10.29 12.57
C MET A 367 16.32 -10.93 12.88
N ASN A 368 16.45 -12.26 12.76
CA ASN A 368 17.70 -13.01 12.92
C ASN A 368 18.16 -13.70 11.62
N ASP A 369 17.54 -13.37 10.48
CA ASP A 369 17.87 -13.94 9.17
C ASP A 369 18.86 -13.01 8.45
N ASP A 370 20.05 -13.52 8.13
CA ASP A 370 21.12 -12.73 7.53
C ASP A 370 20.85 -12.37 6.06
N ARG A 371 19.81 -12.97 5.44
CA ARG A 371 19.34 -12.59 4.09
C ARG A 371 18.60 -11.25 4.07
N PHE A 372 18.22 -10.73 5.24
CA PHE A 372 17.44 -9.49 5.38
C PHE A 372 18.26 -8.34 6.00
N VAL A 373 19.59 -8.44 5.99
CA VAL A 373 20.49 -7.32 6.33
C VAL A 373 20.47 -6.25 5.24
N ASN A 374 20.71 -4.99 5.61
CA ASN A 374 20.95 -3.87 4.69
C ASN A 374 19.81 -3.56 3.68
N ILE A 375 18.60 -4.08 3.92
CA ILE A 375 17.37 -3.76 3.18
C ILE A 375 16.32 -3.15 4.12
N PRO A 376 15.41 -2.28 3.62
CA PRO A 376 14.27 -1.77 4.39
C PRO A 376 13.32 -2.89 4.83
N LEU A 377 12.94 -2.85 6.11
CA LEU A 377 11.98 -3.75 6.77
C LEU A 377 10.82 -2.89 7.30
N ILE A 378 9.74 -2.78 6.53
CA ILE A 378 8.72 -1.73 6.71
C ILE A 378 7.42 -2.31 7.24
N MET A 379 6.90 -1.78 8.34
CA MET A 379 5.56 -2.10 8.83
C MET A 379 4.50 -1.22 8.18
N GLU A 380 3.40 -1.83 7.76
CA GLU A 380 2.17 -1.17 7.30
C GLU A 380 0.99 -1.59 8.20
N THR A 381 1.30 -1.78 9.49
CA THR A 381 0.39 -2.27 10.50
C THR A 381 -0.69 -1.24 10.85
N PRO A 382 -1.89 -1.65 11.33
CA PRO A 382 -2.94 -0.70 11.70
C PRO A 382 -2.55 0.17 12.91
N MET A 383 -2.09 1.40 12.62
CA MET A 383 -1.65 2.36 13.63
C MET A 383 -2.77 2.73 14.62
N GLN A 384 -2.51 2.51 15.91
CA GLN A 384 -3.33 3.02 17.02
C GLN A 384 -2.48 3.95 17.88
N CYS A 385 -2.72 5.26 17.72
CA CYS A 385 -2.14 6.28 18.60
C CYS A 385 -3.14 6.70 19.67
N SER A 386 -3.01 6.12 20.86
CA SER A 386 -3.52 6.74 22.10
C SER A 386 -2.55 7.77 22.68
N GLY A 387 -1.31 7.81 22.19
CA GLY A 387 -0.22 8.70 22.61
C GLY A 387 -0.47 10.19 22.39
N PRO A 388 0.32 11.07 23.05
CA PRO A 388 0.14 12.51 22.97
C PRO A 388 0.40 12.98 21.53
N LYS A 389 -0.55 13.72 20.97
CA LYS A 389 -0.46 14.20 19.58
C LYS A 389 0.71 15.17 19.43
N LEU A 390 1.38 15.21 18.28
CA LEU A 390 2.40 16.24 18.03
C LEU A 390 1.76 17.64 18.12
N ASN A 391 2.35 18.55 18.88
CA ASN A 391 1.98 19.96 18.89
C ASN A 391 2.73 20.64 17.73
N TYR A 392 2.12 20.60 16.55
CA TYR A 392 2.72 21.08 15.30
C TYR A 392 3.13 22.55 15.33
N SER A 393 2.37 23.43 16.01
CA SER A 393 2.67 24.86 16.09
C SER A 393 3.81 25.14 17.07
N ALA A 394 3.80 24.53 18.26
CA ALA A 394 4.92 24.62 19.19
C ALA A 394 6.21 24.01 18.59
N SER A 395 6.12 22.85 17.94
CA SER A 395 7.30 22.18 17.36
C SER A 395 7.98 23.02 16.28
N LEU A 396 7.20 23.75 15.47
CA LEU A 396 7.71 24.66 14.44
C LEU A 396 8.16 26.02 14.99
N ARG A 397 7.62 26.45 16.14
CA ARG A 397 7.96 27.72 16.80
C ARG A 397 9.26 27.60 17.61
N ASP A 398 9.35 26.56 18.41
CA ASP A 398 10.34 26.42 19.49
C ASP A 398 11.61 25.71 19.01
N GLY A 399 11.56 25.09 17.83
CA GLY A 399 12.71 24.35 17.32
C GLY A 399 13.03 23.13 18.19
N CYS A 400 11.99 22.39 18.60
CA CYS A 400 12.03 21.10 19.30
C CYS A 400 10.83 20.21 18.89
N VAL A 401 10.82 18.92 19.25
CA VAL A 401 9.61 18.11 19.11
C VAL A 401 8.71 18.36 20.32
N ALA A 402 7.68 19.18 20.15
CA ALA A 402 6.70 19.46 21.17
C ALA A 402 5.47 18.54 21.00
N PHE A 403 4.99 17.96 22.08
CA PHE A 403 3.75 17.19 22.11
C PHE A 403 2.62 18.03 22.71
N GLN A 404 1.37 17.68 22.40
CA GLN A 404 0.19 18.27 23.03
C GLN A 404 0.10 17.72 24.44
N GLU A 405 0.13 18.62 25.44
CA GLU A 405 -0.14 18.25 26.82
C GLU A 405 -1.59 17.75 26.93
N THR A 406 -1.74 16.46 27.24
CA THR A 406 -3.02 15.83 27.55
C THR A 406 -2.86 15.04 28.83
N GLU A 407 -3.60 15.40 29.89
CA GLU A 407 -3.43 14.93 31.28
C GLU A 407 -3.80 13.46 31.56
N LYS A 408 -3.52 12.54 30.63
CA LYS A 408 -3.65 11.09 30.88
C LYS A 408 -2.49 10.38 30.21
N ASP A 409 -1.88 9.44 30.94
CA ASP A 409 -0.86 8.55 30.41
C ASP A 409 -1.36 7.87 29.13
N ALA A 410 -0.83 8.39 28.03
CA ALA A 410 -1.36 8.23 26.70
C ALA A 410 -0.55 7.14 26.01
N GLY A 411 -1.14 5.95 25.90
CA GLY A 411 -0.44 4.71 25.54
C GLY A 411 0.44 4.83 24.29
N GLU A 412 1.59 4.16 24.33
CA GLU A 412 2.60 4.23 23.27
C GLU A 412 2.00 3.92 21.89
N CYS A 413 2.35 4.76 20.90
CA CYS A 413 2.01 4.53 19.50
C CYS A 413 2.41 3.10 19.10
N THR A 414 1.46 2.32 18.56
CA THR A 414 1.69 0.93 18.16
C THR A 414 2.92 0.74 17.29
N ASP A 415 3.14 1.69 16.38
CA ASP A 415 4.20 1.66 15.40
C ASP A 415 5.56 1.85 16.08
N LYS A 416 5.67 2.82 16.99
CA LYS A 416 6.89 3.03 17.80
C LYS A 416 7.18 1.83 18.70
N ARG A 417 6.15 1.26 19.32
CA ARG A 417 6.24 0.02 20.12
C ARG A 417 6.77 -1.14 19.26
N ASP A 418 6.24 -1.33 18.06
CA ASP A 418 6.56 -2.47 17.21
C ASP A 418 7.92 -2.33 16.52
N VAL A 419 8.36 -1.11 16.17
CA VAL A 419 9.74 -0.84 15.73
C VAL A 419 10.72 -1.30 16.82
N ARG A 420 10.48 -0.88 18.07
CA ARG A 420 11.31 -1.27 19.21
C ARG A 420 11.23 -2.77 19.51
N LEU A 421 10.06 -3.39 19.35
CA LEU A 421 9.86 -4.83 19.52
C LEU A 421 10.70 -5.63 18.51
N LEU A 422 10.67 -5.27 17.23
CA LEU A 422 11.44 -5.93 16.18
C LEU A 422 12.95 -5.81 16.41
N TYR A 423 13.46 -4.61 16.74
CA TYR A 423 14.88 -4.45 17.09
C TYR A 423 15.27 -5.29 18.31
N ASN A 424 14.39 -5.40 19.31
CA ASN A 424 14.60 -6.23 20.49
C ASN A 424 14.57 -7.75 20.21
N MET A 425 14.19 -8.21 19.01
CA MET A 425 14.31 -9.63 18.61
C MET A 425 15.70 -9.98 18.06
N CYS A 426 16.48 -8.99 17.61
CA CYS A 426 17.80 -9.22 17.02
C CYS A 426 18.77 -9.83 18.04
N GLY A 427 19.49 -10.89 17.65
CA GLY A 427 20.43 -11.62 18.51
C GLY A 427 19.78 -12.60 19.49
N LYS A 428 18.44 -12.76 19.45
CA LYS A 428 17.70 -13.73 20.28
C LYS A 428 17.20 -14.87 19.40
N LYS A 429 17.97 -15.96 19.38
CA LYS A 429 17.60 -17.22 18.71
C LYS A 429 16.70 -18.05 19.61
#